data_AF-A0A1T5C052-F1
#
_entry.id   AF-A0A1T5C052-F1
#
_cell.length_a   1.000
_cell.length_b   1.000
_cell.length_c   1.000
_cell.angle_alpha   90.00
_cell.angle_beta   90.00
_cell.angle_gamma   90.00
#
_symmetry.space_group_name_H-M   'P 1'
#
loop_
_entity.id
_entity.type
_entity.pdbx_description
1 polymer ?
#
loop_
_entity_poly.entity_id
_entity_poly.type
_entity_poly.pdbx_seq_one_letter_code
_entity_poly.pdbx_strand_id
1 'polypeptide(L)'
;MEIVSSFGFISISIFYLYQIIFFIFFRKKEPKEASLKYYKFTCVINFLIFLATLPVVFLLGAMSSSLFPFLIISGLPLLFFIWSLRDLLILQKKEINRYID
;
A
#
# COMPACT_ATOMS: atom_id res chain seq x y z
N MET A 1 10.16 -11.55 -26.87
CA MET A 1 9.56 -10.27 -26.42
C MET A 1 8.13 -10.45 -25.90
N GLU A 2 7.27 -11.23 -26.56
CA GLU A 2 5.87 -11.44 -26.11
C GLU A 2 5.71 -12.14 -24.76
N ILE A 3 6.57 -13.10 -24.41
CA ILE A 3 6.49 -13.80 -23.10
C ILE A 3 6.75 -12.83 -21.92
N VAL A 4 7.66 -11.88 -22.12
CA VAL A 4 8.01 -10.88 -21.09
C VAL A 4 6.87 -9.87 -20.92
N SER A 5 6.25 -9.43 -22.02
CA SER A 5 5.10 -8.51 -21.95
C SER A 5 3.87 -9.17 -21.33
N SER A 6 3.59 -10.43 -21.67
CA SER A 6 2.46 -11.18 -21.11
C SER A 6 2.66 -11.55 -19.64
N PHE A 7 3.89 -11.90 -19.23
CA PHE A 7 4.22 -12.11 -17.81
C PHE A 7 4.10 -10.82 -16.99
N GLY A 8 4.57 -9.69 -17.53
CA GLY A 8 4.42 -8.37 -16.91
C GLY A 8 2.94 -8.01 -16.72
N PHE A 9 2.10 -8.24 -17.73
CA PHE A 9 0.67 -7.93 -17.66
C PHE A 9 -0.04 -8.76 -16.57
N ILE A 10 0.19 -10.07 -16.53
CA ILE A 10 -0.39 -10.97 -15.52
C ILE A 10 0.06 -10.57 -14.11
N SER A 11 1.36 -10.30 -13.94
CA SER A 11 1.93 -9.93 -12.64
C SER A 11 1.34 -8.61 -12.12
N ILE A 12 1.20 -7.62 -13.00
CA ILE A 12 0.57 -6.33 -12.68
C ILE A 12 -0.91 -6.53 -12.30
N SER A 13 -1.67 -7.33 -13.06
CA SER A 13 -3.08 -7.61 -12.77
C SER A 13 -3.27 -8.32 -11.41
N ILE A 14 -2.45 -9.32 -11.10
CA ILE A 14 -2.48 -10.02 -9.80
C ILE A 14 -2.13 -9.06 -8.66
N PHE A 15 -1.15 -8.20 -8.89
CA PHE A 15 -0.73 -7.20 -7.90
C PHE A 15 -1.85 -6.20 -7.57
N TYR A 16 -2.56 -5.68 -8.58
CA TYR A 16 -3.72 -4.82 -8.34
C TYR A 16 -4.88 -5.56 -7.70
N LEU A 17 -5.14 -6.82 -8.09
CA LEU A 17 -6.17 -7.63 -7.46
C LEU A 17 -5.90 -7.79 -5.96
N TYR A 18 -4.64 -8.05 -5.60
CA TYR A 18 -4.21 -8.12 -4.21
C TYR A 18 -4.43 -6.78 -3.48
N GLN A 19 -4.09 -5.64 -4.09
CA GLN A 19 -4.34 -4.33 -3.49
C GLN A 19 -5.83 -4.02 -3.29
N ILE A 20 -6.69 -4.38 -4.24
CA ILE A 20 -8.15 -4.20 -4.14
C ILE A 20 -8.72 -5.07 -3.01
N ILE A 21 -8.31 -6.33 -2.94
CA ILE A 21 -8.71 -7.24 -1.86
C ILE A 21 -8.24 -6.68 -0.52
N PHE A 22 -6.98 -6.31 -0.40
CA PHE A 22 -6.42 -5.71 0.81
C PHE A 22 -7.22 -4.46 1.23
N PHE A 23 -7.54 -3.57 0.28
CA PHE A 23 -8.36 -2.40 0.54
C PHE A 23 -9.74 -2.77 1.10
N ILE A 24 -10.47 -3.69 0.48
CA ILE A 24 -11.81 -4.09 0.93
C ILE A 24 -11.78 -4.69 2.34
N PHE A 25 -10.78 -5.52 2.65
CA PHE A 25 -10.66 -6.16 3.96
C PHE A 25 -10.22 -5.19 5.05
N PHE A 26 -9.28 -4.27 4.77
CA PHE A 26 -8.78 -3.34 5.78
C PHE A 26 -9.69 -2.13 6.01
N ARG A 27 -10.44 -1.68 4.99
CA ARG A 27 -11.33 -0.51 5.13
C ARG A 27 -12.60 -0.81 5.92
N LYS A 28 -12.97 -2.08 6.08
CA LYS A 28 -14.19 -2.49 6.79
C LYS A 28 -14.08 -2.37 8.31
N LYS A 29 -12.86 -2.30 8.87
CA LYS A 29 -12.67 -2.12 10.31
C LYS A 29 -12.48 -0.63 10.59
N GLU A 30 -13.44 -0.03 11.27
CA GLU A 30 -13.24 1.33 11.77
C GLU A 30 -12.02 1.37 12.71
N PRO A 31 -11.25 2.47 12.71
CA PRO A 31 -10.09 2.62 13.60
C PRO A 31 -10.44 2.54 15.08
N LYS A 32 -11.73 2.64 15.42
CA LYS A 32 -12.23 2.52 16.80
C LYS A 32 -12.30 1.08 17.30
N GLU A 33 -12.47 0.09 16.41
CA GLU A 33 -12.65 -1.32 16.78
C GLU A 33 -11.36 -2.14 16.70
N ALA A 34 -10.36 -1.68 15.95
CA ALA A 34 -9.10 -2.39 15.77
C ALA A 34 -8.00 -1.90 16.72
N SER A 35 -7.25 -2.85 17.29
CA SER A 35 -6.15 -2.55 18.23
C SER A 35 -4.98 -1.85 17.54
N LEU A 36 -4.19 -1.06 18.29
CA LEU A 36 -2.98 -0.39 17.80
C LEU A 36 -2.04 -1.35 17.05
N LYS A 37 -1.92 -2.59 17.55
CA LYS A 37 -1.11 -3.66 16.96
C LYS A 37 -1.54 -3.98 15.52
N TYR A 38 -2.84 -3.95 15.23
CA TYR A 38 -3.37 -4.20 13.89
C TYR A 38 -2.95 -3.10 12.91
N TYR A 39 -3.13 -1.82 13.28
CA TYR A 39 -2.71 -0.70 12.43
C TYR A 39 -1.20 -0.64 12.22
N LYS A 40 -0.41 -1.01 13.23
CA LYS A 40 1.05 -1.11 13.09
C LYS A 40 1.43 -2.17 12.06
N PHE A 41 0.78 -3.33 12.10
CA PHE A 41 0.97 -4.39 11.10
C PHE A 41 0.55 -3.93 9.70
N THR A 42 -0.63 -3.33 9.55
CA THR A 42 -1.12 -2.77 8.27
C THR A 42 -0.15 -1.77 7.66
N CYS A 43 0.37 -0.86 8.50
CA CYS A 43 1.32 0.17 8.08
C CYS A 43 2.62 -0.46 7.54
N VAL A 44 3.17 -1.46 8.25
CA VAL A 44 4.38 -2.17 7.82
C VAL A 44 4.14 -2.94 6.52
N ILE A 45 3.00 -3.62 6.38
CA ILE A 45 2.67 -4.36 5.15
C ILE A 45 2.51 -3.41 3.97
N ASN A 46 1.79 -2.30 4.12
CA ASN A 46 1.64 -1.29 3.08
C ASN A 46 2.99 -0.68 2.65
N PHE A 47 3.89 -0.46 3.61
CA PHE A 47 5.24 0.02 3.34
C PHE A 47 6.05 -1.01 2.52
N LEU A 48 6.01 -2.29 2.91
CA LEU A 48 6.69 -3.35 2.17
C LEU A 48 6.13 -3.53 0.75
N ILE A 49 4.81 -3.41 0.58
CA ILE A 49 4.15 -3.44 -0.73
C ILE A 49 4.62 -2.25 -1.59
N PHE A 50 4.70 -1.05 -1.02
CA PHE A 50 5.24 0.13 -1.71
C PHE A 50 6.70 -0.07 -2.11
N LEU A 51 7.55 -0.60 -1.23
CA LEU A 51 8.94 -0.89 -1.58
C LEU A 51 9.05 -1.95 -2.69
N ALA A 52 8.18 -2.96 -2.68
CA ALA A 52 8.16 -4.00 -3.70
C ALA A 52 7.72 -3.49 -5.08
N THR A 53 6.98 -2.37 -5.15
CA THR A 53 6.60 -1.77 -6.44
C THR A 53 7.68 -0.87 -7.04
N LEU A 54 8.61 -0.35 -6.24
CA LEU A 54 9.67 0.54 -6.74
C LEU A 54 10.53 -0.11 -7.84
N PRO A 55 11.03 -1.35 -7.73
CA PRO A 55 11.80 -1.99 -8.81
C PRO A 55 10.98 -2.18 -10.08
N VAL A 56 9.71 -2.57 -9.96
CA VAL A 56 8.79 -2.78 -11.09
C VAL A 56 8.54 -1.46 -11.81
N VAL A 57 8.31 -0.40 -11.05
CA VAL A 57 8.10 0.96 -11.57
C VAL A 57 9.35 1.53 -12.22
N PHE A 58 10.53 1.27 -11.65
CA PHE A 58 11.80 1.67 -12.23
C PHE A 58 12.05 0.97 -13.57
N LEU A 59 11.78 -0.34 -13.66
CA LEU A 59 11.89 -1.11 -14.90
C LEU A 59 10.88 -0.63 -15.96
N LEU A 60 9.62 -0.42 -15.58
CA LEU A 60 8.59 0.08 -16.51
C LEU A 60 8.83 1.54 -16.92
N GLY A 61 9.35 2.38 -16.04
CA GLY A 61 9.73 3.75 -16.34
C GLY A 61 10.98 3.83 -17.23
N ALA A 62 11.91 2.88 -17.11
CA ALA A 62 13.04 2.77 -18.03
C ALA A 62 12.61 2.30 -19.43
N MET A 63 11.56 1.48 -19.52
CA MET A 63 11.04 0.97 -20.80
C MET A 63 9.96 1.85 -21.45
N SER A 64 9.30 2.73 -20.69
CA SER A 64 8.24 3.60 -21.19
C SER A 64 8.61 5.07 -20.98
N SER A 65 8.49 5.89 -22.02
CA SER A 65 8.70 7.34 -21.96
C SER A 65 7.56 8.09 -21.25
N SER A 66 6.72 7.40 -20.48
CA SER A 66 5.53 7.93 -19.83
C SER A 66 5.58 7.72 -18.32
N LEU A 67 5.25 8.77 -17.56
CA LEU A 67 5.11 8.72 -16.10
C LEU A 67 3.77 8.14 -15.64
N PHE A 68 2.87 7.80 -16.57
CA PHE A 68 1.54 7.30 -16.23
C PHE A 68 1.55 5.95 -15.48
N PRO A 69 2.37 4.94 -15.88
CA PRO A 69 2.49 3.68 -15.14
C PRO A 69 3.09 3.89 -13.74
N PHE A 70 3.98 4.89 -13.60
CA PHE A 70 4.59 5.27 -12.32
C PHE A 70 3.52 5.70 -11.31
N LEU A 71 2.61 6.59 -11.73
CA LEU A 71 1.55 7.14 -10.89
C LEU A 71 0.58 6.09 -10.38
N ILE A 72 0.23 5.09 -11.20
CA ILE A 72 -0.77 4.08 -10.83
C ILE A 72 -0.13 2.96 -9.99
N ILE A 73 1.06 2.47 -10.38
CA ILE A 73 1.68 1.29 -9.73
C ILE A 73 2.32 1.64 -8.39
N SER A 74 2.96 2.81 -8.29
CA SER A 74 3.56 3.26 -7.01
C SER A 74 2.66 4.17 -6.20
N GLY A 75 1.81 4.98 -6.85
CA GLY A 75 1.01 5.99 -6.16
C GLY A 75 -0.09 5.38 -5.29
N LEU A 76 -0.74 4.31 -5.75
CA LEU A 76 -1.79 3.64 -4.97
C LEU A 76 -1.26 3.00 -3.67
N PRO A 77 -0.17 2.20 -3.69
CA PRO A 77 0.42 1.70 -2.44
C PRO A 77 1.01 2.81 -1.55
N LEU A 78 1.54 3.89 -2.14
CA LEU A 78 1.99 5.05 -1.37
C LEU A 78 0.82 5.72 -0.63
N LEU A 79 -0.31 5.93 -1.29
CA LEU A 79 -1.53 6.48 -0.67
C LEU A 79 -2.03 5.58 0.46
N PHE A 80 -2.02 4.26 0.28
CA PHE A 80 -2.39 3.32 1.35
C PHE A 80 -1.43 3.36 2.52
N PHE A 81 -0.14 3.46 2.27
CA PHE A 81 0.86 3.62 3.32
C PHE A 81 0.63 4.91 4.12
N ILE A 82 0.53 6.06 3.45
CA ILE A 82 0.30 7.37 4.09
C ILE A 82 -0.98 7.35 4.94
N TRP A 83 -2.04 6.75 4.43
CA TRP A 83 -3.30 6.66 5.17
C TRP A 83 -3.17 5.75 6.39
N SER A 84 -2.58 4.57 6.25
CA SER A 84 -2.36 3.67 7.39
C SER A 84 -1.44 4.27 8.46
N LEU A 85 -0.46 5.07 8.04
CA LEU A 85 0.43 5.82 8.94
C LEU A 85 -0.34 6.91 9.69
N ARG A 86 -1.21 7.66 9.01
CA ARG A 86 -2.07 8.67 9.64
C ARG A 86 -2.96 8.04 10.71
N ASP A 87 -3.63 6.93 10.40
CA ASP A 87 -4.52 6.26 11.35
C ASP A 87 -3.74 5.72 12.56
N LEU A 88 -2.56 5.14 12.32
CA LEU A 88 -1.66 4.69 13.39
C LEU A 88 -1.26 5.85 14.32
N LEU A 89 -0.87 7.01 13.77
CA LEU A 89 -0.49 8.18 14.55
C LEU A 89 -1.64 8.73 15.40
N ILE A 90 -2.86 8.76 14.84
CA ILE A 90 -4.06 9.19 15.57
C ILE A 90 -4.34 8.24 16.74
N LEU A 91 -4.21 6.93 16.53
CA LEU A 91 -4.42 5.94 17.58
C LEU A 91 -3.34 5.97 18.66
N GLN A 92 -2.06 6.10 18.27
CA GLN A 92 -0.95 6.27 19.22
C GLN A 92 -1.15 7.50 20.10
N LYS A 93 -1.56 8.64 19.52
CA LYS A 93 -1.85 9.85 20.28
C LYS A 93 -2.98 9.63 21.30
N LYS A 94 -4.06 8.94 20.90
CA LYS A 94 -5.17 8.62 21.81
C LYS A 94 -4.75 7.71 22.96
N GLU A 95 -3.90 6.73 22.68
CA GLU A 95 -3.41 5.80 23.69
C GLU A 95 -2.47 6.51 24.68
N ILE A 96 -1.53 7.34 24.20
CA ILE A 96 -0.65 8.14 25.05
C ILE A 96 -1.45 9.06 25.97
N ASN A 97 -2.45 9.77 25.45
CA ASN A 97 -3.27 10.68 26.27
C ASN A 97 -4.01 9.95 27.41
N ARG A 98 -4.45 8.70 27.19
CA ARG A 98 -5.10 7.89 28.25
C ARG A 98 -4.16 7.48 29.41
N TYR A 99 -2.84 7.52 29.21
CA TYR A 99 -1.87 7.23 30.27
C TYR A 99 -1.40 8.49 31.01
N ILE A 100 -1.71 9.68 30.48
CA ILE A 100 -1.31 10.98 31.05
C ILE A 100 -2.45 11.58 31.89
N ASP A 101 -3.72 11.24 31.59
CA ASP A 101 -4.89 11.52 32.42
C ASP A 101 -5.03 10.51 33.59
#